data_AF-A0A350M4M1-F1
#
_entry.id   AF-A0A350M4M1-F1
#
_cell.length_a   1.000
_cell.length_b   1.000
_cell.length_c   1.000
_cell.angle_alpha   90.00
_cell.angle_beta   90.00
_cell.angle_gamma   90.00
#
_symmetry.space_group_name_H-M   'P 1'
#
loop_
_entity.id
_entity.type
_entity.pdbx_description
1 polymer ?
#
loop_
_entity_poly.entity_id
_entity_poly.type
_entity_poly.pdbx_seq_one_letter_code
_entity_poly.pdbx_strand_id
1 'polypeptide(L)'
;CHTLEFFDLVSFDGQECLMVMFHDISEQVKTQQTLQESEEKYRQLFEAESYAVFLIDNEGGNILEANETATTLYGYTKEELLRKKNSELSAEPEKTVR
;
A
#
# COMPACT_ATOMS: atom_id res chain seq x y z
N CYS A 1 -16.89 -15.21 6.23
CA CYS A 1 -17.47 -14.03 5.54
C CYS A 1 -17.97 -14.55 4.21
N HIS A 2 -19.28 -14.69 4.02
CA HIS A 2 -19.86 -15.28 2.80
C HIS A 2 -20.63 -14.21 2.06
N THR A 3 -20.33 -14.01 0.78
CA THR A 3 -21.17 -13.21 -0.11
C THR A 3 -22.25 -14.13 -0.69
N LEU A 4 -23.51 -13.77 -0.47
CA LEU A 4 -24.67 -14.38 -1.11
C LEU A 4 -24.82 -13.73 -2.49
N GLU A 5 -24.47 -14.45 -3.54
CA GLU A 5 -24.50 -13.89 -4.90
C GLU A 5 -25.77 -14.28 -5.66
N PHE A 6 -26.51 -15.29 -5.18
CA PHE A 6 -27.77 -15.67 -5.79
C PHE A 6 -28.63 -16.51 -4.86
N PHE A 7 -29.92 -16.17 -4.76
CA PHE A 7 -30.95 -17.05 -4.24
C PHE A 7 -32.07 -17.15 -5.27
N ASP A 8 -32.54 -18.36 -5.52
CA ASP A 8 -33.61 -18.60 -6.49
C ASP A 8 -34.61 -19.60 -5.93
N LEU A 9 -35.88 -19.44 -6.25
CA LEU A 9 -36.92 -20.40 -5.90
C LEU A 9 -36.97 -21.48 -6.99
N VAL A 10 -36.75 -22.73 -6.60
CA VAL A 10 -36.74 -23.88 -7.50
C VAL A 10 -37.77 -24.90 -7.05
N SER A 11 -38.51 -25.48 -7.98
CA SER A 11 -39.40 -26.62 -7.69
C SER A 11 -38.60 -27.91 -7.77
N PHE A 12 -38.49 -28.63 -6.65
CA PHE A 12 -37.84 -29.94 -6.57
C PHE A 12 -38.84 -30.95 -6.00
N ASP A 13 -39.13 -31.99 -6.78
CA ASP A 13 -40.14 -33.03 -6.45
C ASP A 13 -41.53 -32.48 -6.07
N GLY A 14 -41.96 -31.39 -6.74
CA GLY A 14 -43.24 -30.75 -6.49
C GLY A 14 -43.29 -29.85 -5.24
N GLN A 15 -42.18 -29.69 -4.53
CA GLN A 15 -42.04 -28.75 -3.41
C GLN A 15 -41.23 -27.52 -3.86
N GLU A 16 -41.66 -26.32 -3.43
CA GLU A 16 -40.85 -25.12 -3.60
C GLU A 16 -39.70 -25.12 -2.60
N CYS A 17 -38.48 -24.97 -3.12
CA CYS A 17 -37.25 -24.92 -2.35
C CYS A 17 -36.50 -23.63 -2.65
N LEU A 18 -35.86 -23.07 -1.63
CA LEU A 18 -34.93 -21.95 -1.80
C LEU A 18 -33.54 -22.51 -2.12
N MET A 19 -33.08 -22.30 -3.35
CA MET A 19 -31.69 -22.56 -3.72
C MET A 19 -30.85 -21.35 -3.31
N VAL A 20 -29.77 -21.61 -2.59
CA VAL A 20 -28.80 -20.58 -2.19
C VAL A 20 -27.42 -20.98 -2.69
N MET A 21 -26.75 -20.05 -3.37
CA MET A 21 -25.34 -20.18 -3.70
C MET A 21 -24.54 -19.16 -2.90
N PHE A 22 -23.48 -19.62 -2.26
CA PHE A 22 -22.54 -18.76 -1.57
C PHE A 22 -21.12 -19.05 -2.05
N HIS A 23 -20.34 -17.99 -2.22
CA HIS A 23 -18.91 -18.09 -2.44
C HIS A 23 -18.19 -17.84 -1.13
N ASP A 24 -17.31 -18.76 -0.72
CA ASP A 24 -16.47 -18.54 0.45
C ASP A 24 -15.26 -17.67 0.08
N ILE A 25 -15.36 -16.39 0.42
CA ILE A 25 -14.28 -15.40 0.24
C ILE A 25 -13.48 -15.17 1.53
N SER A 26 -13.68 -16.01 2.56
CA SER A 26 -13.07 -15.76 3.87
C SER A 26 -11.54 -15.68 3.79
N GLU A 27 -10.91 -16.51 2.95
CA GLU A 27 -9.46 -16.51 2.74
C GLU A 27 -8.97 -15.25 2.02
N GLN A 28 -9.67 -14.81 0.98
CA GLN A 28 -9.34 -13.58 0.24
C GLN A 28 -9.45 -12.36 1.14
N VAL A 29 -10.55 -12.25 1.90
CA VAL A 29 -10.77 -11.13 2.83
C VAL A 29 -9.67 -11.11 3.89
N LYS A 30 -9.31 -12.27 4.46
CA LYS A 30 -8.23 -12.35 5.46
C LYS A 30 -6.88 -11.95 4.87
N THR A 31 -6.58 -12.36 3.64
CA THR A 31 -5.34 -12.00 2.95
C THR A 31 -5.27 -10.50 2.69
N GLN A 32 -6.36 -9.90 2.20
CA GLN A 32 -6.45 -8.46 1.97
C GLN A 32 -6.32 -7.66 3.26
N GLN A 33 -6.99 -8.08 4.35
CA GLN A 33 -6.87 -7.44 5.66
C GLN A 33 -5.44 -7.50 6.19
N THR A 34 -4.80 -8.67 6.10
CA THR A 34 -3.40 -8.84 6.55
C THR A 34 -2.45 -7.93 5.78
N LEU A 35 -2.66 -7.78 4.46
CA LEU A 35 -1.89 -6.87 3.63
C LEU A 35 -2.11 -5.41 4.05
N GLN A 36 -3.37 -5.00 4.21
CA GLN A 36 -3.72 -3.64 4.61
C GLN A 36 -3.14 -3.28 5.99
N GLU A 37 -3.27 -4.17 6.97
CA GLU A 37 -2.68 -3.98 8.32
C GLU A 37 -1.16 -3.85 8.24
N SER A 38 -0.50 -4.62 7.39
CA SER A 38 0.95 -4.56 7.19
C SER A 38 1.38 -3.25 6.53
N GLU A 39 0.66 -2.80 5.50
CA GLU A 39 0.90 -1.51 4.84
C GLU A 39 0.70 -0.32 5.79
N GLU A 40 -0.36 -0.36 6.60
CA GLU A 40 -0.66 0.68 7.57
C GLU A 40 0.39 0.73 8.67
N LYS A 41 0.82 -0.44 9.17
CA LYS A 41 1.94 -0.53 10.12
C LYS A 41 3.24 0.00 9.53
N TYR A 42 3.55 -0.35 8.27
CA TYR A 42 4.72 0.17 7.58
C TYR A 42 4.65 1.69 7.48
N ARG A 43 3.52 2.24 7.04
CA ARG A 43 3.30 3.70 6.91
C ARG A 43 3.46 4.41 8.24
N GLN A 44 2.89 3.86 9.32
CA GLN A 44 3.03 4.43 10.66
C GLN A 44 4.49 4.46 11.11
N LEU A 45 5.25 3.38 10.92
CA LEU A 45 6.66 3.34 11.28
C LEU A 45 7.50 4.31 10.43
N PHE A 46 7.25 4.34 9.12
CA PHE A 46 7.95 5.21 8.19
C PHE A 46 7.74 6.70 8.51
N GLU A 47 6.50 7.10 8.80
CA GLU A 47 6.15 8.49 9.12
C GLU A 47 6.52 8.88 10.56
N ALA A 48 6.49 7.94 11.52
CA ALA A 48 6.88 8.21 12.90
C ALA A 48 8.40 8.32 13.12
N GLU A 49 9.21 7.96 12.12
CA GLU A 49 10.66 8.02 12.26
C GLU A 49 11.17 9.45 12.45
N SER A 50 12.04 9.62 13.44
CA SER A 50 12.62 10.93 13.80
C SER A 50 13.72 11.37 12.85
N TYR A 51 14.15 10.49 11.95
CA TYR A 51 15.12 10.80 10.89
C TYR A 51 14.41 10.93 9.54
N ALA A 52 15.02 11.70 8.64
CA ALA A 52 14.60 11.74 7.26
C ALA A 52 14.85 10.38 6.61
N VAL A 53 13.79 9.75 6.11
CA VAL A 53 13.84 8.47 5.41
C VAL A 53 13.40 8.66 3.98
N PHE A 54 14.19 8.12 3.04
CA PHE A 54 13.90 8.13 1.63
C PHE A 54 13.89 6.71 1.07
N LEU A 55 12.91 6.42 0.24
CA LEU A 55 12.95 5.26 -0.66
C LEU A 55 13.50 5.75 -1.99
N ILE A 56 14.58 5.13 -2.47
CA ILE A 56 15.30 5.58 -3.66
C ILE A 56 15.42 4.38 -4.61
N ASP A 57 15.17 4.59 -5.90
CA ASP A 57 15.44 3.56 -6.89
C ASP A 57 16.96 3.32 -7.05
N ASN A 58 17.33 2.09 -7.40
CA ASN A 58 18.74 1.71 -7.51
C ASN A 58 19.34 2.01 -8.89
N GLU A 59 18.55 2.42 -9.89
CA GLU A 59 19.02 2.60 -11.28
C GLU A 59 19.36 4.05 -11.60
N GLY A 60 18.46 4.97 -11.24
CA GLY A 60 18.52 6.39 -11.58
C GLY A 60 18.69 7.32 -10.38
N GLY A 61 18.57 6.78 -9.16
CA GLY A 61 18.63 7.52 -7.91
C GLY A 61 17.39 8.39 -7.66
N ASN A 62 16.26 8.11 -8.33
CA ASN A 62 15.07 8.92 -8.13
C ASN A 62 14.44 8.59 -6.77
N ILE A 63 13.95 9.63 -6.11
CA ILE A 63 13.26 9.49 -4.84
C ILE A 63 11.84 9.00 -5.11
N LEU A 64 11.54 7.78 -4.68
CA LEU A 64 10.23 7.14 -4.81
C LEU A 64 9.31 7.49 -3.65
N GLU A 65 9.87 7.71 -2.46
CA GLU A 65 9.13 8.10 -1.27
C GLU A 65 10.00 8.88 -0.28
N ALA A 66 9.37 9.75 0.50
CA ALA A 66 9.98 10.50 1.59
C ALA A 66 8.97 10.65 2.74
N ASN A 67 9.44 10.49 3.98
CA ASN A 67 8.61 10.69 5.18
C ASN A 67 8.43 12.19 5.52
N GLU A 68 7.50 12.50 6.41
CA GLU A 68 7.23 13.87 6.86
C GLU A 68 8.45 14.54 7.51
N THR A 69 9.29 13.75 8.19
CA THR A 69 10.55 14.26 8.74
C THR A 69 11.49 14.74 7.62
N ALA A 70 11.54 14.06 6.48
CA ALA A 70 12.35 14.48 5.34
C ALA A 70 11.85 15.79 4.70
N THR A 71 10.54 15.96 4.53
CA THR A 71 9.97 17.22 4.00
C THR A 71 10.29 18.38 4.93
N THR A 72 10.16 18.17 6.25
CA THR A 72 10.46 19.17 7.28
C THR A 72 11.95 19.53 7.32
N LEU A 73 12.83 18.53 7.26
CA LEU A 73 14.28 18.72 7.36
C LEU A 73 14.87 19.43 6.14
N TYR A 74 14.44 19.03 4.94
CA TYR A 74 14.97 19.58 3.68
C TYR A 74 14.20 20.83 3.21
N GLY A 75 13.03 21.12 3.78
CA GLY A 75 12.23 22.31 3.47
C GLY A 75 11.50 22.24 2.12
N TYR A 76 11.34 21.05 1.55
CA TYR A 76 10.63 20.81 0.30
C TYR A 76 9.30 20.10 0.55
N THR A 77 8.32 20.27 -0.34
CA THR A 77 7.12 19.43 -0.30
C THR A 77 7.45 18.00 -0.73
N LYS A 78 6.58 17.04 -0.39
CA LYS A 78 6.75 15.65 -0.80
C LYS A 78 6.82 15.53 -2.33
N GLU A 79 5.99 16.27 -3.06
CA GLU A 79 5.96 16.27 -4.52
C GLU A 79 7.24 16.84 -5.14
N GLU A 80 7.87 17.83 -4.49
CA GLU A 80 9.14 18.38 -4.92
C GLU A 80 10.28 17.38 -4.69
N LEU A 81 10.31 16.70 -3.53
CA LEU A 81 11.28 15.65 -3.25
C LEU A 81 11.18 14.49 -4.24
N LEU A 82 9.96 14.05 -4.56
CA LEU A 82 9.70 12.96 -5.52
C LEU A 82 10.14 13.28 -6.97
N ARG A 83 10.37 14.55 -7.28
CA ARG A 83 10.89 14.99 -8.59
C ARG A 83 12.41 15.11 -8.63
N LYS A 84 13.08 14.87 -7.50
CA LYS A 84 14.52 15.01 -7.35
C LYS A 84 15.21 13.66 -7.32
N LYS A 85 16.49 13.68 -7.67
CA LYS A 85 17.42 12.59 -7.41
C LYS A 85 18.11 12.75 -6.06
N ASN A 86 18.50 11.64 -5.46
CA ASN A 86 19.27 11.62 -4.22
C ASN A 86 20.57 12.45 -4.31
N SER A 87 21.21 12.48 -5.47
CA SER A 87 22.42 13.27 -5.72
C SER A 87 22.18 14.78 -5.67
N GLU A 88 20.97 15.27 -5.97
CA GLU A 88 20.63 16.69 -5.86
C GLU A 88 20.48 17.16 -4.41
N LEU A 89 20.25 16.24 -3.47
CA LEU A 89 20.17 16.54 -2.04
C LEU A 89 21.51 16.36 -1.32
N SER A 90 22.51 15.78 -2.01
CA SER A 90 23.81 15.50 -1.43
C SER A 90 24.75 16.71 -1.51
N ALA A 91 25.50 16.94 -0.44
CA ALA A 91 26.61 17.89 -0.46
C ALA A 91 27.76 17.42 -1.37
N GLU A 92 27.84 16.12 -1.68
CA GLU A 92 28.86 15.50 -2.53
C GLU A 92 28.18 14.67 -3.65
N PRO A 93 27.61 15.32 -4.67
CA PRO A 93 26.81 14.65 -5.70
C PRO A 93 27.60 13.57 -6.45
N GLU A 94 28.88 13.78 -6.73
CA GLU A 94 29.74 12.85 -7.47
C GLU A 94 29.97 11.51 -6.76
N LYS A 95 29.84 11.47 -5.43
CA LYS A 95 29.97 10.23 -4.63
C LYS A 95 28.63 9.56 -4.32
N THR A 96 27.53 10.18 -4.75
CA THR A 96 26.16 9.78 -4.41
C THR A 96 25.44 9.13 -5.60
N VAL A 97 26.02 9.24 -6.80
CA VAL A 97 25.64 8.44 -7.96
C VAL A 97 26.18 7.02 -7.73
N ARG A 98 25.29 6.04 -7.63
CA ARG A 98 25.66 4.63 -7.58
C ARG A 98 25.49 3.98 -8.95
#